data_AF-A0A8S2WMS7-F1
#
_entry.id   AF-A0A8S2WMS7-F1
#
_cell.length_a   1.000
_cell.length_b   1.000
_cell.length_c   1.000
_cell.angle_alpha   90.00
_cell.angle_beta   90.00
_cell.angle_gamma   90.00
#
_symmetry.space_group_name_H-M   'P 1'
#
loop_
_entity.id
_entity.type
_entity.pdbx_description
1 polymer ?
#
loop_
_entity_poly.entity_id
_entity_poly.type
_entity_poly.pdbx_seq_one_letter_code
_entity_poly.pdbx_strand_id
1 'polypeptide(L)' 'MLDAHYRTLNGYMILIEKEWISFGHKFFLRIGHGDKSDSERSPVFLQFLDCTFQLLQQ' A
#
# COMPACT_ATOMS: atom_id res chain seq x y z
N MET A 1 4.46 -11.90 7.03
CA MET A 1 3.75 -12.07 8.33
C MET A 1 4.68 -12.41 9.50
N LEU A 2 6.01 -12.37 9.32
CA LEU A 2 6.98 -12.90 10.29
C LEU A 2 7.22 -11.95 11.47
N ASP A 3 7.14 -10.64 11.26
CA ASP A 3 7.39 -9.65 12.31
C ASP A 3 6.08 -9.15 12.93
N ALA A 4 5.95 -9.31 14.25
CA ALA A 4 4.80 -8.84 15.02
C ALA A 4 4.76 -7.31 15.16
N HIS A 5 5.90 -6.63 15.06
CA HIS A 5 6.00 -5.17 15.15
C HIS A 5 5.07 -4.49 14.11
N TYR A 6 5.13 -4.95 12.85
CA TYR A 6 4.32 -4.40 11.75
C TYR A 6 2.82 -4.70 11.84
N ARG A 7 2.37 -5.50 12.83
CA ARG A 7 0.95 -5.75 13.12
C ARG A 7 0.36 -4.81 14.17
N THR A 8 1.15 -3.90 14.71
CA THR A 8 0.66 -2.76 15.49
C THR A 8 0.30 -1.60 14.57
N LEU A 9 -0.55 -0.67 15.03
CA LEU A 9 -0.90 0.51 14.23
C LEU A 9 0.35 1.31 13.81
N ASN A 10 1.24 1.62 14.76
CA ASN A 10 2.47 2.35 14.49
C ASN A 10 3.41 1.57 13.57
N GLY A 11 3.57 0.27 13.80
CA GLY A 11 4.40 -0.57 12.92
C GLY A 11 3.84 -0.63 11.50
N TYR A 12 2.52 -0.72 11.34
CA TYR A 12 1.90 -0.72 10.02
C TYR A 12 2.09 0.61 9.28
N MET A 13 2.02 1.74 9.97
CA MET A 13 2.37 3.04 9.41
C MET A 13 3.84 3.09 8.95
N ILE A 14 4.77 2.60 9.78
CA ILE A 14 6.20 2.50 9.44
C ILE A 14 6.42 1.60 8.22
N LEU A 15 5.70 0.48 8.12
CA LEU A 15 5.77 -0.43 6.98
C LEU A 15 5.38 0.29 5.69
N ILE A 16 4.28 1.06 5.70
CA ILE A 16 3.84 1.83 4.54
C ILE A 16 4.86 2.92 4.18
N GLU A 17 5.29 3.71 5.17
CA GLU A 17 6.30 4.76 4.97
C GLU A 17 7.61 4.21 4.37
N LYS A 18 8.06 3.07 4.87
CA LYS A 18 9.29 2.43 4.38
C LYS A 18 9.10 1.79 3.01
N GLU A 19 8.24 0.78 2.91
CA GLU A 19 8.21 -0.10 1.73
C GLU A 19 7.42 0.48 0.55
N TRP A 20 6.50 1.41 0.80
CA TRP A 20 5.70 2.01 -0.26
C TRP A 20 6.15 3.43 -0.59
N ILE A 21 6.33 4.28 0.41
CA ILE A 21 6.67 5.69 0.17
C ILE A 21 8.16 5.84 -0.11
N SER A 22 9.03 5.41 0.81
CA SER A 22 10.48 5.61 0.70
C SER A 22 11.10 4.81 -0.45
N PHE A 23 10.60 3.60 -0.71
CA PHE A 23 11.05 2.78 -1.85
C PHE A 23 10.40 3.18 -3.19
N GLY A 24 9.54 4.21 -3.20
CA GLY A 24 9.14 4.90 -4.43
C GLY A 24 7.99 4.27 -5.19
N HIS A 25 6.99 3.69 -4.50
CA HIS A 25 5.74 3.33 -5.17
C HIS A 25 5.12 4.58 -5.81
N LYS A 26 4.81 4.50 -7.11
CA LYS A 26 4.35 5.63 -7.92
C LYS A 26 2.88 5.99 -7.66
N PHE A 27 2.52 6.35 -6.43
CA PHE A 27 1.13 6.64 -6.02
C PHE A 27 0.41 7.61 -6.95
N PHE A 28 1.07 8.73 -7.30
CA PHE A 28 0.51 9.75 -8.19
C PHE A 28 0.05 9.17 -9.54
N LEU A 29 0.89 8.33 -10.15
CA LEU A 29 0.63 7.70 -11.43
C LEU A 29 -0.37 6.55 -11.32
N ARG A 30 -0.21 5.67 -10.32
CA ARG A 30 -1.04 4.47 -10.16
C ARG A 30 -2.49 4.79 -9.78
N ILE A 31 -2.69 5.88 -9.03
CA ILE A 31 -4.03 6.37 -8.66
C ILE A 31 -4.58 7.31 -9.74
N GLY A 32 -3.72 7.86 -10.61
CA GLY A 32 -4.13 8.83 -11.62
C GLY A 32 -4.45 10.20 -11.04
N HIS A 33 -3.69 10.62 -10.03
CA HIS A 33 -3.87 11.92 -9.41
C HIS A 33 -3.60 13.03 -10.43
N GLY A 34 -4.62 13.78 -10.85
CA GLY A 34 -4.46 14.92 -11.77
C GLY A 34 -4.21 14.57 -13.24
N ASP A 35 -4.08 13.30 -13.60
CA ASP A 35 -4.00 12.84 -14.99
C ASP A 35 -5.30 12.10 -15.39
N LYS A 36 -5.82 12.37 -16.59
CA LYS A 36 -7.00 11.68 -17.16
C LYS A 36 -6.63 10.44 -17.98
N SER A 37 -5.35 10.23 -18.26
CA SER A 37 -4.87 9.02 -18.93
C SER A 37 -4.92 7.82 -17.98
N ASP A 38 -5.50 6.71 -18.46
CA ASP A 38 -5.66 5.48 -17.68
C ASP A 38 -4.50 4.48 -17.88
N SER A 39 -3.59 4.75 -18.81
CA SER A 39 -2.61 3.76 -19.31
C SER A 39 -1.68 3.15 -18.24
N GLU A 40 -1.42 3.86 -17.14
CA GLU A 40 -0.55 3.39 -16.06
C GLU A 40 -1.29 3.21 -14.72
N ARG A 41 -2.60 3.42 -14.68
CA ARG A 41 -3.40 3.26 -13.45
C ARG A 41 -3.50 1.79 -13.08
N SER A 42 -3.35 1.50 -11.80
CA SER A 42 -3.47 0.13 -11.29
C SER A 42 -3.70 0.12 -9.78
N PRO A 43 -4.65 -0.69 -9.26
CA PRO A 43 -5.04 -0.69 -7.85
C PRO A 43 -4.06 -1.48 -6.95
N VAL A 44 -2.74 -1.37 -7.18
CA VAL A 44 -1.72 -2.20 -6.49
C VAL A 44 -1.74 -1.99 -4.98
N PHE A 45 -1.78 -0.73 -4.53
CA PHE A 45 -1.84 -0.44 -3.10
C PHE A 45 -3.18 -0.85 -2.48
N LEU A 46 -4.29 -0.70 -3.22
CA LEU A 46 -5.60 -1.16 -2.76
C LEU A 46 -5.62 -2.68 -2.57
N GLN A 47 -5.07 -3.44 -3.53
CA GLN A 47 -4.94 -4.89 -3.42
C GLN A 47 -4.08 -5.30 -2.21
N PHE A 48 -3.03 -4.54 -1.90
CA PHE A 48 -2.26 -4.74 -0.67
C PHE A 48 -3.10 -4.52 0.60
N LEU A 49 -3.92 -3.46 0.65
CA LEU A 49 -4.84 -3.23 1.76
C LEU A 49 -5.89 -4.33 1.88
N ASP A 50 -6.42 -4.81 0.75
CA ASP A 50 -7.37 -5.93 0.72
C ASP A 50 -6.71 -7.19 1.31
N CYS A 51 -5.48 -7.51 0.93
CA CYS A 51 -4.74 -8.62 1.54
C CYS A 51 -4.56 -8.43 3.05
N THR A 52 -4.21 -7.23 3.52
CA THR A 52 -4.13 -6.94 4.96
C THR A 52 -5.48 -7.16 5.65
N PHE A 53 -6.58 -6.73 5.03
CA PHE A 53 -7.92 -6.97 5.55
C PHE A 53 -8.27 -8.46 5.61
N GLN A 54 -7.98 -9.23 4.56
CA GLN A 54 -8.20 -10.68 4.56
C GLN A 54 -7.43 -11.37 5.70
N LEU A 55 -6.22 -10.91 6.00
CA LEU A 55 -5.43 -11.42 7.14
C LEU A 55 -6.00 -11.03 8.51
N LEU A 56 -6.76 -9.94 8.60
CA LEU A 56 -7.46 -9.53 9.82
C LEU A 56 -8.77 -10.30 10.04
N GLN A 57 -9.34 -10.91 9.00
CA GLN A 57 -10.61 -11.62 9.04
C GLN A 57 -10.45 -13.16 9.18
N GLN A 58 -9.22 -13.68 9.15
CA GLN A 58 -8.91 -15.07 9.49
C GLN A 58 -9.03 -15.32 10.99
#